data_AF-A0A2T6A061-F1
#
_entry.id   AF-A0A2T6A061-F1
#
_cell.length_a   1.000
_cell.length_b   1.000
_cell.length_c   1.000
_cell.angle_alpha   90.00
_cell.angle_beta   90.00
_cell.angle_gamma   90.00
#
_symmetry.space_group_name_H-M   'P 1'
#
loop_
_entity.id
_entity.type
_entity.pdbx_description
1 polymer ?
#
loop_
_entity_poly.entity_id
_entity_poly.type
_entity_poly.pdbx_seq_one_letter_code
_entity_poly.pdbx_strand_id
1 'polypeptide(L)' 'MAMIRHPITGVEINEISITRPRNLTEDEARTARILRAEGHKVQDIAAMLGTNQGRVHAALGSAPAAGDDQASLI' A
#
# COMPACT_ATOMS: atom_id res chain seq x y z
N MET A 1 25.44 -10.95 -7.97
CA MET A 1 24.55 -10.11 -7.15
C MET A 1 25.26 -8.79 -6.92
N ALA A 2 24.64 -7.67 -7.30
CA ALA A 2 25.17 -6.36 -6.97
C ALA A 2 24.71 -6.01 -5.53
N MET A 3 25.66 -5.61 -4.69
CA MET A 3 25.40 -5.14 -3.32
C MET A 3 25.76 -3.66 -3.26
N ILE A 4 24.80 -2.82 -2.89
CA ILE A 4 25.01 -1.38 -2.71
C ILE A 4 25.38 -1.17 -1.25
N ARG A 5 26.39 -0.35 -0.94
CA ARG A 5 26.70 0.00 0.45
C ARG A 5 25.90 1.23 0.87
N HIS A 6 25.27 1.17 2.04
CA HIS A 6 24.61 2.33 2.61
C HIS A 6 25.64 3.45 2.86
N PRO A 7 25.47 4.66 2.32
CA PRO A 7 26.53 5.68 2.29
C PRO A 7 26.93 6.20 3.68
N ILE A 8 26.07 6.02 4.69
CA ILE A 8 26.32 6.50 6.06
C ILE A 8 26.75 5.36 6.99
N THR A 9 26.18 4.16 6.84
CA THR A 9 26.36 3.06 7.81
C THR A 9 27.27 1.95 7.32
N GLY A 10 27.63 1.94 6.03
CA GLY A 10 28.50 0.94 5.43
C GLY A 10 27.88 -0.46 5.30
N VAL A 11 26.64 -0.64 5.75
CA VAL A 11 25.91 -1.92 5.67
C VAL A 11 25.69 -2.30 4.21
N GLU A 12 25.93 -3.58 3.90
CA GLU A 12 25.69 -4.14 2.58
C GLU A 12 24.19 -4.32 2.36
N ILE A 13 23.66 -3.59 1.40
CA ILE A 13 22.25 -3.65 0.98
C ILE A 13 22.19 -4.54 -0.25
N ASN A 14 21.45 -5.63 -0.14
CA ASN A 14 21.13 -6.45 -1.29
C ASN A 14 20.16 -5.68 -2.20
N GLU A 15 20.54 -5.44 -3.45
CA GLU A 15 19.69 -4.75 -4.40
C GLU A 15 18.62 -5.73 -4.93
N ILE A 16 17.42 -5.65 -4.35
CA ILE A 16 16.28 -6.45 -4.78
C ILE A 16 15.43 -5.63 -5.75
N SER A 17 15.68 -5.75 -7.05
CA SER A 17 14.91 -5.09 -8.11
C SER A 17 13.55 -5.78 -8.34
N ILE A 18 12.63 -5.73 -7.37
CA ILE A 18 11.25 -6.18 -7.59
C ILE A 18 10.45 -5.00 -8.14
N THR A 19 10.29 -4.96 -9.46
CA THR A 19 9.32 -4.07 -10.11
C THR A 19 7.92 -4.60 -9.84
N ARG A 20 7.35 -4.22 -8.69
CA ARG A 20 5.94 -4.50 -8.38
C ARG A 20 5.08 -3.44 -9.08
N PRO A 21 4.01 -3.82 -9.82
CA PRO A 21 3.09 -2.86 -10.43
C PRO A 21 2.66 -1.82 -9.39
N ARG A 22 2.62 -0.53 -9.77
CA ARG A 22 2.39 0.57 -8.82
C ARG A 22 1.00 0.48 -8.18
N ASN A 23 0.03 -0.04 -8.93
CA ASN A 23 -1.38 -0.20 -8.53
C ASN A 23 -1.82 -1.66 -8.66
N LEU A 24 -2.95 -1.97 -8.02
CA LEU A 24 -3.70 -3.20 -8.28
C LEU A 24 -4.14 -3.23 -9.76
N THR A 25 -4.22 -4.43 -10.33
CA THR A 25 -4.88 -4.63 -11.62
C THR A 25 -6.37 -4.27 -11.51
N GLU A 26 -7.04 -4.12 -12.64
CA GLU A 26 -8.48 -3.81 -12.63
C GLU A 26 -9.29 -4.90 -11.92
N ASP A 27 -8.93 -6.17 -12.11
CA ASP A 27 -9.60 -7.32 -11.48
C ASP A 27 -9.34 -7.38 -9.97
N GLU A 28 -8.10 -7.09 -9.53
CA GLU A 28 -7.75 -6.99 -8.12
C GLU A 28 -8.49 -5.81 -7.45
N ALA A 29 -8.58 -4.66 -8.13
CA ALA A 29 -9.33 -3.51 -7.64
C ALA A 29 -10.83 -3.80 -7.54
N ARG A 30 -11.40 -4.51 -8.53
CA ARG A 30 -12.79 -4.98 -8.50
C ARG A 30 -13.01 -5.92 -7.30
N THR A 31 -12.10 -6.86 -7.09
CA THR A 31 -12.14 -7.81 -5.96
C THR A 31 -12.08 -7.08 -4.62
N ALA A 32 -11.16 -6.10 -4.48
CA ALA A 32 -11.06 -5.27 -3.28
C ALA A 32 -12.36 -4.53 -2.96
N ARG A 33 -13.08 -4.02 -3.97
CA ARG A 33 -14.37 -3.33 -3.78
C ARG A 33 -15.47 -4.29 -3.34
N ILE A 34 -15.51 -5.50 -3.90
CA ILE A 34 -16.47 -6.55 -3.51
C ILE A 34 -16.24 -6.95 -2.06
N LEU A 35 -15.00 -7.31 -1.70
CA LEU A 35 -14.65 -7.69 -0.32
C LEU A 35 -14.95 -6.55 0.67
N ARG A 36 -14.76 -5.30 0.25
CA ARG A 36 -15.12 -4.15 1.08
C ARG A 36 -16.63 -4.03 1.30
N ALA A 37 -17.43 -4.29 0.26
CA ALA A 37 -18.90 -4.30 0.35
C ALA A 37 -19.42 -5.47 1.22
N GLU A 38 -18.71 -6.59 1.25
CA GLU A 38 -18.97 -7.72 2.16
C GLU A 38 -18.59 -7.43 3.63
N GLY A 39 -17.98 -6.27 3.89
CA GLY A 39 -17.65 -5.81 5.24
C GLY A 39 -16.22 -6.11 5.70
N HIS A 40 -15.36 -6.67 4.85
CA HIS A 40 -13.96 -6.90 5.20
C HIS A 40 -13.22 -5.58 5.47
N LYS A 41 -12.27 -5.63 6.42
CA LYS A 41 -11.40 -4.48 6.72
C LYS A 41 -10.29 -4.39 5.68
N VAL A 42 -9.79 -3.17 5.42
CA VAL A 42 -8.72 -2.91 4.45
C VAL A 42 -7.47 -3.75 4.73
N GLN A 43 -7.11 -3.94 6.00
CA GLN A 43 -5.98 -4.76 6.41
C GLN A 43 -6.16 -6.24 5.99
N ASP A 44 -7.38 -6.77 6.13
CA ASP A 44 -7.68 -8.17 5.81
C ASP A 44 -7.68 -8.36 4.29
N ILE A 45 -8.27 -7.39 3.56
CA ILE A 45 -8.24 -7.36 2.09
C ILE A 45 -6.80 -7.30 1.56
N ALA A 46 -5.94 -6.48 2.19
CA ALA A 46 -4.54 -6.38 1.81
C ALA A 46 -3.80 -7.71 2.00
N ALA A 47 -4.07 -8.42 3.09
CA ALA A 47 -3.53 -9.75 3.34
C ALA A 47 -4.06 -10.79 2.33
N MET A 48 -5.37 -10.79 2.04
CA MET A 48 -6.00 -11.70 1.07
C MET A 48 -5.45 -11.52 -0.34
N LEU A 49 -5.20 -10.28 -0.77
CA LEU A 49 -4.67 -9.96 -2.10
C LEU A 49 -3.13 -9.99 -2.17
N GLY A 50 -2.43 -10.32 -1.08
CA GLY A 50 -0.96 -10.33 -1.04
C GLY A 50 -0.32 -8.97 -1.34
N THR A 51 -0.99 -7.89 -0.92
CA THR A 51 -0.64 -6.50 -1.26
C THR A 51 -0.50 -5.64 0.02
N ASN A 52 -0.46 -4.32 -0.11
CA ASN A 52 -0.46 -3.40 1.04
C ASN A 52 -1.75 -2.57 1.12
N GLN A 53 -2.05 -2.08 2.33
CA GLN A 53 -3.26 -1.31 2.61
C GLN A 53 -3.39 -0.04 1.76
N GLY A 54 -2.27 0.64 1.47
CA GLY A 54 -2.27 1.85 0.64
C GLY A 54 -2.78 1.59 -0.79
N ARG A 55 -2.45 0.43 -1.36
CA ARG A 55 -2.95 0.01 -2.68
C ARG A 55 -4.44 -0.32 -2.66
N VAL A 56 -4.91 -0.94 -1.58
CA VAL A 56 -6.34 -1.19 -1.36
C VAL A 56 -7.08 0.13 -1.20
N HIS A 57 -6.58 1.07 -0.40
CA HIS A 57 -7.14 2.42 -0.27
C HIS A 57 -7.27 3.13 -1.62
N ALA A 58 -6.22 3.10 -2.44
CA ALA A 58 -6.23 3.66 -3.79
C ALA A 58 -7.31 3.00 -4.68
N ALA A 59 -7.47 1.68 -4.62
CA ALA A 59 -8.50 0.96 -5.39
C ALA A 59 -9.94 1.23 -4.93
N LEU A 60 -10.12 1.52 -3.64
CA LEU A 60 -11.41 1.91 -3.05
C LEU A 60 -11.75 3.38 -3.32
N GLY A 61 -10.84 4.18 -3.89
CA GLY A 61 -11.04 5.61 -4.10
C GLY A 61 -10.99 6.44 -2.81
N SER A 62 -10.68 5.82 -1.67
CA SER A 62 -10.29 6.55 -0.46
C SER A 62 -8.83 6.94 -0.62
N ALA A 63 -8.57 8.20 -0.99
CA ALA A 63 -7.30 8.80 -0.65
C ALA A 63 -7.03 8.52 0.84
N PRO A 64 -5.79 8.17 1.26
CA PRO A 64 -5.48 8.22 2.69
C PRO A 64 -5.90 9.62 3.14
N ALA A 65 -6.72 9.70 4.18
CA ALA A 65 -7.16 10.97 4.74
C ALA A 65 -5.89 11.81 4.91
N ALA A 66 -5.73 12.84 4.07
CA ALA A 66 -4.81 13.91 4.35
C ALA A 66 -5.17 14.36 5.76
N GLY A 67 -4.18 14.34 6.66
CA GLY A 67 -4.39 14.40 8.10
C GLY A 67 -5.49 15.38 8.48
N ASP A 68 -6.35 14.94 9.40
CA ASP A 68 -7.17 15.81 10.25
C ASP A 68 -6.23 16.80 10.97
N ASP A 69 -5.86 17.87 10.26
CA ASP A 69 -5.19 19.03 10.79
C ASP A 69 -6.28 19.96 11.35
N GLN A 70 -6.48 19.85 12.67
CA GLN A 70 -6.66 20.99 13.57
C GLN A 70 -7.49 22.17 13.04
N ALA A 71 -8.82 22.11 13.19
CA ALA A 71 -9.64 23.33 13.28
C ALA A 71 -10.95 23.05 14.03
N SER A 72 -10.84 22.76 15.32
CA SER A 72 -11.95 22.92 16.28
C SER A 72 -11.45 23.71 17.51
N LEU A 73 -10.84 24.85 17.24
CA LEU A 73 -10.96 26.09 18.00
C LEU A 73 -11.31 27.11 16.90
N ILE A 74 -12.40 27.87 16.94
CA ILE A 74 -12.84 28.87 17.91
C ILE A 74 -14.38 28.95 17.84
#